data_AF-K2FU38-F1
#
_entry.id   AF-K2FU38-F1
#
_cell.length_a   1.000
_cell.length_b   1.000
_cell.length_c   1.000
_cell.angle_alpha   90.00
_cell.angle_beta   90.00
_cell.angle_gamma   90.00
#
_symmetry.space_group_name_H-M   'P 1'
#
loop_
_entity.id
_entity.type
_entity.pdbx_description
1 polymer ?
#
loop_
_entity_poly.entity_id
_entity_poly.type
_entity_poly.pdbx_seq_one_letter_code
_entity_poly.pdbx_strand_id
1 'polypeptide(L)' 'MITCTFENNNKASLRHITVNAIVLKNNRVLLGKRGTFKGKPILESGKWGLLGGFFGR' A
#
# COMPACT_ATOMS: atom_id res chain seq x y z
N MET A 1 0.37 -10.31 -0.47
CA MET A 1 0.04 -11.19 -1.60
C MET A 1 -1.23 -11.92 -1.19
N ILE A 2 -2.26 -11.96 -2.03
CA ILE A 2 -3.54 -12.62 -1.70
C ILE A 2 -3.47 -14.04 -2.24
N THR A 3 -3.67 -15.02 -1.37
CA THR A 3 -3.83 -16.42 -1.79
C THR A 3 -5.32 -16.66 -2.03
N CYS A 4 -5.69 -16.96 -3.27
CA CYS A 4 -7.07 -17.24 -3.65
C CYS A 4 -7.23 -18.72 -3.98
N THR A 5 -8.32 -19.33 -3.52
CA THR A 5 -8.81 -20.62 -3.99
C THR A 5 -10.05 -20.36 -4.81
N PHE A 6 -10.05 -20.77 -6.08
CA PHE A 6 -11.18 -20.61 -6.99
C PHE A 6 -12.13 -21.81 -6.90
N GLU A 7 -13.35 -21.66 -7.43
CA GLU A 7 -14.41 -22.68 -7.40
C GLU A 7 -14.00 -24.01 -8.06
N ASN A 8 -13.04 -23.98 -8.98
CA ASN A 8 -12.45 -25.15 -9.63
C ASN A 8 -11.26 -25.75 -8.86
N ASN A 9 -11.08 -25.42 -7.58
CA ASN A 9 -9.95 -25.80 -6.72
C ASN A 9 -8.57 -25.29 -7.15
N ASN A 10 -8.47 -24.45 -8.19
CA ASN A 10 -7.20 -23.83 -8.53
C ASN A 10 -6.79 -22.83 -7.44
N LYS A 11 -5.50 -22.80 -7.14
CA LYS A 11 -4.88 -21.85 -6.21
C LYS A 11 -4.06 -20.85 -7.00
N ALA A 12 -4.23 -19.57 -6.72
CA ALA A 12 -3.39 -18.53 -7.30
C ALA A 12 -2.92 -17.52 -6.26
N SER A 13 -1.76 -16.95 -6.56
CA SER A 13 -1.16 -15.84 -5.83
C SER A 13 -1.44 -14.54 -6.56
N LEU A 14 -2.41 -13.76 -6.09
CA LEU A 14 -2.77 -12.47 -6.66
C LEU A 14 -2.07 -11.33 -5.92
N ARG A 15 -1.82 -10.23 -6.63
CA ARG A 15 -1.33 -8.99 -6.01
C ARG A 15 -2.51 -8.25 -5.39
N HIS A 16 -2.28 -7.61 -4.24
CA HIS A 16 -3.28 -6.69 -3.70
C HIS A 16 -3.39 -5.49 -4.62
N ILE A 17 -4.62 -5.01 -4.82
CA ILE A 17 -4.85 -3.70 -5.41
C ILE A 17 -4.35 -2.66 -4.42
N THR A 18 -3.58 -1.69 -4.91
CA THR A 18 -3.11 -0.55 -4.14
C THR A 18 -3.64 0.73 -4.75
N VAL A 19 -4.04 1.68 -3.90
CA VAL A 19 -4.42 3.03 -4.33
C VAL A 19 -3.44 4.02 -3.74
N ASN A 20 -2.95 4.93 -4.58
CA ASN A 20 -2.16 6.08 -4.17
C ASN A 20 -2.89 7.36 -4.58
N ALA A 21 -2.82 8.38 -3.74
CA ALA A 21 -3.38 9.70 -3.99
C ALA A 21 -2.26 10.70 -4.27
N ILE A 22 -2.47 11.52 -5.29
CA ILE A 22 -1.66 12.72 -5.53
C ILE A 22 -2.48 13.90 -5.00
N VAL A 23 -2.05 14.46 -3.88
CA VAL A 23 -2.71 15.63 -3.28
C VAL A 23 -1.92 16.88 -3.64
N LEU A 24 -2.58 17.83 -4.30
CA LEU A 24 -1.99 19.07 -4.79
C LEU A 24 -2.48 20.26 -3.95
N LYS A 25 -1.55 21.12 -3.51
CA LYS A 25 -1.86 22.41 -2.89
C LYS A 25 -0.78 23.42 -3.23
N ASN A 26 -1.14 24.58 -3.77
CA ASN A 26 -0.20 25.65 -4.13
C ASN A 26 0.99 25.15 -4.98
N ASN A 27 0.71 24.33 -6.00
CA ASN A 27 1.70 23.70 -6.87
C ASN A 27 2.72 22.78 -6.15
N ARG A 28 2.34 22.22 -5.00
CA ARG A 28 3.15 21.25 -4.24
C ARG A 28 2.39 19.93 -4.10
N VAL A 29 3.14 18.83 -4.09
CA VAL A 29 2.61 17.48 -3.86
C VAL A 29 2.86 17.08 -2.41
N LEU A 30 1.84 16.53 -1.76
CA LEU A 30 1.98 15.95 -0.42
C LEU A 30 2.62 14.57 -0.49
N LEU A 31 3.70 14.38 0.27
CA LEU A 31 4.36 13.09 0.49
C LEU A 31 4.31 12.70 1.96
N GLY A 32 4.20 11.42 2.25
CA GLY A 32 4.30 10.86 3.61
C GLY A 32 5.63 10.14 3.81
N LYS A 33 6.29 10.40 4.94
CA LYS A 33 7.44 9.60 5.39
C LYS A 33 6.94 8.33 6.05
N ARG A 34 7.39 7.18 5.56
CA ARG A 34 6.98 5.86 6.07
C ARG A 34 7.53 5.66 7.49
N GLY A 35 6.64 5.33 8.42
CA GLY A 35 6.94 5.24 9.85
C GLY A 35 6.96 3.81 10.41
N THR A 36 6.53 3.66 11.66
CA THR A 36 6.42 2.38 12.34
C THR A 36 4.94 2.00 12.53
N PHE A 37 4.64 0.71 12.57
CA PHE A 37 3.34 0.19 12.96
C PHE A 37 3.50 -0.67 14.22
N LYS A 38 2.83 -0.28 15.31
CA LYS A 38 2.96 -0.93 16.64
C LYS A 38 4.42 -1.06 17.10
N GLY A 39 5.21 0.01 16.90
CA GLY A 39 6.62 0.06 17.30
C GLY A 39 7.58 -0.69 16.37
N LYS A 40 7.10 -1.38 15.33
CA LYS A 40 7.96 -2.07 14.34
C LYS A 40 8.06 -1.26 13.04
N PRO A 41 9.25 -1.07 12.46
CA PRO A 41 9.40 -0.39 11.18
C PRO A 41 8.63 -1.14 10.10
N ILE A 42 7.82 -0.43 9.32
CA ILE A 42 7.18 -1.01 8.15
C ILE A 42 8.19 -1.17 7.02
N LEU A 43 7.89 -2.02 6.03
CA LEU A 43 8.72 -2.14 4.83
C LEU A 43 8.97 -0.75 4.23
N GLU A 44 10.19 -0.45 3.81
CA GLU A 44 10.58 0.86 3.28
C GLU A 44 10.45 2.02 4.29
N SER A 45 10.54 1.75 5.61
CA SER A 45 10.55 2.79 6.65
C SER A 45 11.62 3.86 6.37
N GLY A 46 11.29 5.11 6.69
CA GLY A 46 12.15 6.27 6.47
C GLY A 46 12.12 6.85 5.06
N LYS A 47 11.55 6.14 4.07
CA LYS A 47 11.39 6.65 2.70
C LYS A 47 10.15 7.54 2.57
N TRP A 48 10.22 8.48 1.64
CA TRP A 48 9.09 9.33 1.26
C TRP A 48 8.34 8.72 0.08
N GLY A 49 7.01 8.83 0.08
CA GLY A 49 6.18 8.36 -1.03
C GLY A 49 4.81 9.02 -1.04
N LEU A 50 4.05 8.74 -2.10
CA LEU A 50 2.65 9.14 -2.18
C LEU A 50 1.85 8.50 -1.05
N LEU A 51 0.85 9.22 -0.57
CA LEU A 51 -0.07 8.67 0.40
C LEU A 51 -0.93 7.61 -0.26
N GLY A 52 -1.00 6.43 0.34
CA GLY A 52 -1.68 5.30 -0.27
C GLY A 52 -1.49 4.02 0.52
N GLY A 53 -2.04 2.94 -0.01
CA GLY A 53 -2.04 1.65 0.65
C GLY A 53 -2.84 0.60 -0.13
N PHE A 54 -3.06 -0.53 0.52
CA PHE A 54 -3.92 -1.58 -0.03
C PHE A 54 -5.38 -1.12 -0.02
N PHE A 55 -6.09 -1.38 -1.12
CA PHE A 55 -7.52 -1.10 -1.22
C PHE A 55 -8.32 -2.04 -0.31
N GLY A 56 -9.18 -1.48 0.55
CA GLY A 56 -10.08 -2.25 1.42
C GLY A 56 -9.42 -2.91 2.65
N ARG A 57 -8.46 -2.23 3.31
CA ARG A 57 -7.77 -2.72 4.51
C ARG A 57 -7.86 -1.75 5.67
#